data_AF-A0A382TSK3-F1
#
_entry.id   AF-A0A382TSK3-F1
#
_cell.length_a   1.000
_cell.length_b   1.000
_cell.length_c   1.000
_cell.angle_alpha   90.00
_cell.angle_beta   90.00
_cell.angle_gamma   90.00
#
_symmetry.space_group_name_H-M   'P 1'
#
loop_
_entity.id
_entity.type
_entity.pdbx_description
1 polymer ?
#
loop_
_entity_poly.entity_id
_entity_poly.type
_entity_poly.pdbx_seq_one_letter_code
_entity_poly.pdbx_strand_id
1 'polypeptide(L)'
;MTVARINRIAEYEGQSVQMNGWVYNSRRSGKIGFLMLRDGFGLIQCIVAKNDVGEENFDVFKSLTQESSVSVNGEVVKNERAPGGFEIITTDLSLHQLSSEYPISPKEHGTDFLMNHRHLWLRSKRQHAILRVRHEIIKAVRDFFDSNDFTLCDSPIFTPNAAEGTSTLFGTEYFG
;
A
#
# COMPACT_ATOMS: atom_id res chain seq x y z
N MET A 1 11.24 20.49 -1.28
CA MET A 1 11.40 19.30 -0.43
C MET A 1 11.28 18.07 -1.32
N THR A 2 12.13 17.06 -1.15
CA THR A 2 12.15 15.88 -2.03
C THR A 2 11.04 14.91 -1.62
N VAL A 3 10.25 14.43 -2.58
CA VAL A 3 9.25 13.38 -2.33
C VAL A 3 9.92 12.02 -2.41
N ALA A 4 9.95 11.29 -1.30
CA ALA A 4 10.56 9.96 -1.21
C ALA A 4 9.53 8.83 -1.26
N ARG A 5 10.00 7.60 -1.51
CA ARG A 5 9.21 6.36 -1.50
C ARG A 5 9.83 5.37 -0.53
N ILE A 6 9.01 4.59 0.16
CA ILE A 6 9.47 3.71 1.24
C ILE A 6 10.47 2.67 0.73
N ASN A 7 10.27 2.12 -0.48
CA ASN A 7 11.19 1.14 -1.06
C ASN A 7 12.58 1.69 -1.46
N ARG A 8 12.76 3.01 -1.42
CA ARG A 8 14.04 3.69 -1.71
C ARG A 8 14.52 4.56 -0.55
N ILE A 9 13.97 4.35 0.65
CA ILE A 9 14.21 5.24 1.78
C ILE A 9 15.69 5.32 2.18
N ALA A 10 16.44 4.24 2.01
CA ALA A 10 17.87 4.18 2.30
C ALA A 10 18.71 5.19 1.48
N GLU A 11 18.25 5.60 0.30
CA GLU A 11 18.92 6.63 -0.53
C GLU A 11 18.87 8.03 0.11
N TYR A 12 18.03 8.22 1.13
CA TYR A 12 17.73 9.51 1.75
C TYR A 12 18.21 9.62 3.21
N GLU A 13 19.05 8.71 3.69
CA GLU A 13 19.60 8.77 5.07
C GLU A 13 20.19 10.16 5.37
N GLY A 14 19.77 10.75 6.50
CA GLY A 14 20.16 12.09 6.93
C GLY A 14 19.54 13.25 6.16
N GLN A 15 18.61 12.99 5.22
CA GLN A 15 17.95 14.01 4.43
C GLN A 15 16.51 14.23 4.90
N SER A 16 16.04 15.48 4.76
CA SER A 16 14.63 15.82 4.95
C SER A 16 13.81 15.50 3.70
N VAL A 17 12.78 14.68 3.87
CA VAL A 17 11.90 14.21 2.78
C VAL A 17 10.44 14.45 3.12
N GLN A 18 9.62 14.49 2.08
CA GLN A 18 8.17 14.39 2.17
C GLN A 18 7.73 12.98 1.77
N MET A 19 6.89 12.37 2.58
CA MET A 19 6.24 11.09 2.31
C MET A 19 4.74 11.26 2.26
N ASN A 20 4.10 10.64 1.26
CA ASN A 20 2.65 10.66 1.10
C ASN A 20 2.12 9.24 1.25
N GLY A 21 1.05 9.06 2.00
CA GLY A 21 0.50 7.73 2.19
C GLY A 21 -0.73 7.68 3.08
N TRP A 22 -1.00 6.48 3.57
CA TRP A 22 -2.13 6.17 4.42
C TRP A 22 -1.66 5.70 5.79
N VAL A 23 -2.37 6.13 6.82
CA VAL A 23 -2.18 5.66 8.19
C VAL A 23 -2.48 4.15 8.24
N TYR A 24 -1.44 3.34 8.42
CA TYR A 24 -1.61 1.89 8.60
C TYR A 24 -2.03 1.57 10.03
N ASN A 25 -1.34 2.18 10.99
CA ASN A 25 -1.74 2.25 12.38
C ASN A 25 -1.05 3.44 13.06
N SER A 26 -1.56 3.84 14.23
CA SER A 26 -0.95 4.88 15.06
C SER A 26 -1.05 4.46 16.53
N ARG A 27 -0.03 4.83 17.32
CA ARG A 27 -0.03 4.68 18.78
C ARG A 27 0.65 5.86 19.44
N ARG A 28 0.33 6.11 20.71
CA ARG A 28 0.85 7.27 21.46
C ARG A 28 1.31 6.86 22.85
N SER A 29 2.39 7.49 23.31
CA SER A 29 2.89 7.45 24.68
C SER A 29 3.23 8.87 25.14
N GLY A 30 2.37 9.47 25.96
CA GLY A 30 2.54 10.85 26.44
C GLY A 30 2.61 11.87 25.29
N LYS A 31 3.78 12.52 25.16
CA LYS A 31 4.07 13.56 24.14
C LYS A 31 4.71 13.01 22.86
N ILE A 32 4.84 11.69 22.73
CA ILE A 32 5.43 11.02 21.57
C ILE A 32 4.39 10.11 20.91
N GLY A 33 4.28 10.23 19.60
CA GLY A 33 3.47 9.40 18.72
C GLY A 33 4.34 8.53 17.82
N PHE A 34 3.82 7.36 17.47
CA PHE A 34 4.39 6.48 16.46
C PHE A 34 3.30 6.26 15.40
N LEU A 35 3.54 6.79 14.21
CA LEU A 35 2.71 6.60 13.03
C LEU A 35 3.36 5.54 12.15
N MET A 36 2.64 4.46 11.81
CA MET A 36 3.05 3.60 10.70
C MET A 36 2.38 4.10 9.43
N LEU A 37 3.16 4.58 8.48
CA LEU A 37 2.70 5.10 7.20
C LEU A 37 2.89 4.04 6.10
N ARG A 38 1.88 3.88 5.25
CA ARG A 38 1.89 3.00 4.06
C ARG A 38 1.81 3.86 2.79
N ASP A 39 2.72 3.66 1.85
CA ASP A 39 2.70 4.38 0.55
C ASP A 39 2.38 3.46 -0.66
N GLY A 40 2.17 2.17 -0.40
CA GLY A 40 1.99 1.14 -1.44
C GLY A 40 3.29 0.42 -1.83
N PHE A 41 4.45 0.95 -1.46
CA PHE A 41 5.75 0.28 -1.66
C PHE A 41 6.24 -0.40 -0.38
N GLY A 42 5.81 0.08 0.79
CA GLY A 42 6.12 -0.54 2.07
C GLY A 42 5.37 0.08 3.25
N LEU A 43 5.94 -0.12 4.43
CA LEU A 43 5.56 0.54 5.68
C LEU A 43 6.79 1.23 6.24
N ILE A 44 6.61 2.41 6.82
CA ILE A 44 7.66 3.15 7.51
C ILE A 44 7.12 3.71 8.82
N GLN A 45 7.98 3.74 9.84
CA GLN A 45 7.65 4.37 11.11
C GLN A 45 7.98 5.87 11.03
N CYS A 46 7.05 6.71 11.44
CA CYS A 46 7.26 8.14 11.65
C CYS A 46 7.11 8.45 13.14
N ILE A 47 8.15 9.00 13.76
CA ILE A 47 8.16 9.49 15.13
C ILE A 47 7.57 10.89 15.12
N VAL A 48 6.49 11.09 15.88
CA VAL A 48 5.76 12.36 15.95
C VAL A 48 5.85 12.88 17.39
N ALA A 49 6.82 13.73 17.68
CA ALA A 49 6.96 14.32 19.02
C ALA A 49 6.32 15.72 19.06
N LYS A 50 5.51 16.01 20.10
CA LYS A 50 4.82 17.32 20.24
C LYS A 50 5.78 18.52 20.18
N ASN A 51 7.00 18.37 20.67
CA ASN A 51 7.99 19.43 20.65
C ASN A 51 8.51 19.73 19.23
N ASP A 52 8.50 18.73 18.34
CA ASP A 52 9.08 18.85 16.99
C ASP A 52 8.03 19.34 16.00
N VAL A 53 6.78 18.85 16.11
CA VAL A 53 5.69 19.21 15.18
C VAL A 53 4.81 20.36 15.66
N GLY A 54 4.87 20.73 16.94
CA GLY A 54 3.98 21.72 17.56
C GLY A 54 2.64 21.14 18.03
N GLU A 55 1.84 21.95 18.72
CA GLU A 55 0.58 21.51 19.34
C GLU A 55 -0.50 21.16 18.31
N GLU A 56 -0.69 22.01 17.31
CA GLU A 56 -1.71 21.84 16.26
C GLU A 56 -1.52 20.53 15.48
N ASN A 57 -0.32 20.31 14.93
CA ASN A 57 0.00 19.07 14.21
C ASN A 57 -0.05 17.83 15.11
N PHE A 58 0.31 17.98 16.40
CA PHE A 58 0.19 16.86 17.34
C PHE A 58 -1.27 16.53 17.67
N ASP A 59 -2.17 17.51 17.65
CA ASP A 59 -3.61 17.29 17.80
C ASP A 59 -4.22 16.67 16.52
N VAL A 60 -3.75 17.07 15.34
CA VAL A 60 -4.06 16.37 14.08
C VAL A 60 -3.60 14.91 14.13
N PHE A 61 -2.38 14.64 14.60
CA PHE A 61 -1.89 13.26 14.78
C PHE A 61 -2.82 12.42 15.68
N LYS A 62 -3.33 13.01 16.77
CA LYS A 62 -4.23 12.31 17.70
C LYS A 62 -5.58 11.94 17.09
N SER A 63 -6.05 12.69 16.08
CA SER A 63 -7.32 12.42 15.42
C SER A 63 -7.21 11.35 14.32
N LEU A 64 -6.01 11.02 13.87
CA LEU A 64 -5.78 10.07 12.79
C LEU A 64 -6.37 8.70 13.06
N THR A 65 -7.17 8.23 12.10
CA THR A 65 -7.75 6.89 12.05
C THR A 65 -7.08 6.06 10.94
N GLN A 66 -7.26 4.74 11.00
CA GLN A 66 -6.78 3.82 9.97
C GLN A 66 -7.26 4.24 8.57
N GLU A 67 -6.35 4.19 7.59
CA GLU A 67 -6.56 4.61 6.20
C GLU A 67 -6.81 6.11 5.99
N SER A 68 -6.58 6.97 6.99
CA SER A 68 -6.48 8.42 6.75
C SER A 68 -5.30 8.72 5.83
N SER A 69 -5.48 9.65 4.87
CA SER A 69 -4.41 10.05 3.95
C SER A 69 -3.68 11.29 4.48
N VAL A 70 -2.35 11.21 4.52
CA VAL A 70 -1.49 12.22 5.13
C VAL A 70 -0.22 12.47 4.31
N SER A 71 0.35 13.65 4.45
CA SER A 71 1.76 13.94 4.14
C SER A 71 2.55 14.06 5.44
N VAL A 72 3.73 13.44 5.46
CA VAL A 72 4.69 13.51 6.57
C VAL A 72 5.97 14.12 6.03
N ASN A 73 6.41 15.22 6.62
CA ASN A 73 7.71 15.81 6.36
C ASN A 73 8.63 15.49 7.54
N GLY A 74 9.87 15.10 7.26
CA GLY A 74 10.81 14.80 8.32
C GLY A 74 12.15 14.28 7.82
N GLU A 75 13.07 14.09 8.76
CA GLU A 75 14.40 13.55 8.49
C GLU A 75 14.38 12.03 8.51
N VAL A 76 15.02 11.41 7.51
CA VAL A 76 15.22 9.96 7.46
C VAL A 76 16.39 9.57 8.35
N VAL A 77 16.14 8.73 9.35
CA VAL A 77 17.15 8.27 10.30
C VAL A 77 17.22 6.75 10.28
N LYS A 78 18.45 6.22 10.24
CA LYS A 78 18.69 4.78 10.36
C LYS A 78 18.39 4.30 11.77
N ASN A 79 17.56 3.28 11.88
CA ASN A 79 17.21 2.63 13.14
C ASN A 79 16.94 1.14 12.91
N GLU A 80 17.85 0.28 13.34
CA GLU A 80 17.74 -1.18 13.13
C GLU A 80 16.53 -1.81 13.83
N ARG A 81 15.98 -1.14 14.85
CA ARG A 81 14.76 -1.59 15.53
C ARG A 81 13.48 -1.18 14.80
N ALA A 82 13.56 -0.20 13.90
CA ALA A 82 12.42 0.25 13.12
C ALA A 82 12.10 -0.75 11.99
N PRO A 83 10.81 -0.97 11.66
CA PRO A 83 10.44 -1.80 10.52
C PRO A 83 11.09 -1.27 9.23
N GLY A 84 11.93 -2.08 8.59
CA GLY A 84 12.67 -1.68 7.38
C GLY A 84 14.02 -1.01 7.64
N GLY A 85 14.46 -0.85 8.89
CA GLY A 85 15.78 -0.33 9.25
C GLY A 85 15.91 1.20 9.25
N PHE A 86 14.83 1.91 8.93
CA PHE A 86 14.77 3.36 8.88
C PHE A 86 13.46 3.87 9.48
N GLU A 87 13.49 5.07 10.03
CA GLU A 87 12.32 5.80 10.49
C GLU A 87 12.41 7.28 10.11
N ILE A 88 11.30 8.01 10.26
CA ILE A 88 11.23 9.44 9.98
C ILE A 88 11.04 10.19 11.29
N ILE A 89 11.93 11.13 11.59
CA ILE A 89 11.71 12.10 12.66
C ILE A 89 10.86 13.22 12.06
N THR A 90 9.58 13.25 12.45
CA THR A 90 8.57 14.09 11.81
C THR A 90 8.72 15.53 12.27
N THR A 91 8.86 16.44 11.31
CA THR A 91 8.89 17.89 11.55
C THR A 91 7.56 18.54 11.22
N ASP A 92 6.78 17.97 10.30
CA ASP A 92 5.47 18.48 9.92
C ASP A 92 4.54 17.35 9.43
N LEU A 93 3.24 17.52 9.66
CA LEU A 93 2.20 16.53 9.35
C LEU A 93 0.98 17.24 8.76
N SER A 94 0.63 16.91 7.53
CA SER A 94 -0.59 17.43 6.87
C SER A 94 -1.62 16.32 6.68
N LEU A 95 -2.85 16.55 7.13
CA LEU A 95 -3.98 15.66 6.89
C LEU A 95 -4.69 16.07 5.58
N HIS A 96 -4.83 15.12 4.65
CA HIS A 96 -5.59 15.33 3.41
C HIS A 96 -7.03 14.86 3.55
N GLN A 97 -7.22 13.68 4.12
CA GLN A 97 -8.55 13.12 4.36
C GLN A 97 -8.54 12.26 5.62
N LEU A 98 -9.43 12.58 6.55
CA LEU A 98 -9.73 11.71 7.68
C LEU A 98 -10.59 10.53 7.19
N SER A 99 -10.20 9.31 7.54
CA SER A 99 -10.95 8.12 7.22
C SER A 99 -11.97 7.83 8.33
N SER A 100 -13.25 7.68 7.98
CA SER A 100 -14.29 7.26 8.91
C SER A 100 -14.82 5.88 8.53
N GLU A 101 -15.11 5.05 9.54
CA GLU A 101 -15.82 3.78 9.37
C GLU A 101 -15.15 2.77 8.40
N TYR A 102 -13.82 2.69 8.42
CA TYR A 102 -13.10 1.71 7.59
C TYR A 102 -13.54 0.26 7.95
N PRO A 103 -14.12 -0.51 7.01
CA PRO A 103 -14.83 -1.75 7.34
C PRO A 103 -13.90 -2.90 7.75
N ILE A 104 -12.64 -2.88 7.30
CA ILE A 104 -11.67 -3.94 7.57
C ILE A 104 -10.84 -3.55 8.81
N SER A 105 -11.45 -3.75 9.99
CA SER A 105 -10.76 -3.53 11.26
C SER A 105 -9.58 -4.49 11.47
N PRO A 106 -8.65 -4.23 12.42
CA PRO A 106 -7.51 -5.11 12.70
C PRO A 106 -7.84 -6.52 13.22
N LYS A 107 -9.13 -6.83 13.45
CA LYS A 107 -9.58 -8.17 13.84
C LYS A 107 -9.63 -9.09 12.62
N GLU A 108 -9.68 -10.39 12.85
CA GLU A 108 -9.92 -11.34 11.77
C GLU A 108 -11.34 -11.19 11.21
N HIS A 109 -11.46 -11.31 9.89
CA HIS A 109 -12.73 -11.28 9.17
C HIS A 109 -12.79 -12.51 8.26
N GLY A 110 -14.01 -13.02 8.02
CA GLY A 110 -14.22 -14.14 7.10
C GLY A 110 -13.90 -13.77 5.65
N THR A 111 -13.53 -14.77 4.84
CA THR A 111 -13.16 -14.58 3.42
C THR A 111 -14.27 -13.92 2.61
N ASP A 112 -15.54 -14.28 2.82
CA ASP A 112 -16.67 -13.72 2.08
C ASP A 112 -16.82 -12.20 2.31
N PHE A 113 -16.71 -11.77 3.58
CA PHE A 113 -16.72 -10.35 3.93
C PHE A 113 -15.56 -9.59 3.25
N LEU A 114 -14.37 -10.18 3.27
CA LEU A 114 -13.16 -9.60 2.67
C LEU A 114 -13.23 -9.54 1.14
N MET A 115 -13.89 -10.51 0.50
CA MET A 115 -14.14 -10.50 -0.94
C MET A 115 -15.17 -9.44 -1.34
N ASN A 116 -16.22 -9.24 -0.54
CA ASN A 116 -17.16 -8.13 -0.77
C ASN A 116 -16.48 -6.75 -0.64
N HIS A 117 -15.41 -6.66 0.17
CA HIS A 117 -14.58 -5.46 0.30
C HIS A 117 -13.23 -5.59 -0.42
N ARG A 118 -13.16 -6.39 -1.50
CA ARG A 118 -11.87 -6.72 -2.16
C ARG A 118 -11.07 -5.48 -2.52
N HIS A 119 -11.73 -4.45 -3.05
CA HIS A 119 -11.13 -3.17 -3.44
C HIS A 119 -10.38 -2.46 -2.30
N LEU A 120 -10.80 -2.66 -1.03
CA LEU A 120 -10.07 -2.18 0.15
C LEU A 120 -9.07 -3.24 0.64
N TRP A 121 -9.48 -4.51 0.66
CA TRP A 121 -8.66 -5.59 1.20
C TRP A 121 -7.32 -5.78 0.47
N LEU A 122 -7.24 -5.41 -0.81
CA LEU A 122 -6.00 -5.35 -1.59
C LEU A 122 -4.88 -4.53 -0.93
N ARG A 123 -5.23 -3.58 -0.07
CA ARG A 123 -4.30 -2.72 0.68
C ARG A 123 -3.64 -3.42 1.87
N SER A 124 -4.18 -4.56 2.30
CA SER A 124 -3.63 -5.34 3.41
C SER A 124 -2.30 -6.00 3.04
N LYS A 125 -1.41 -6.15 4.03
CA LYS A 125 -0.04 -6.67 3.83
C LYS A 125 0.01 -7.97 3.02
N ARG A 126 -0.82 -8.96 3.37
CA ARG A 126 -0.86 -10.27 2.70
C ARG A 126 -1.35 -10.17 1.25
N GLN A 127 -2.43 -9.43 1.00
CA GLN A 127 -2.98 -9.30 -0.34
C GLN A 127 -2.06 -8.51 -1.27
N HIS A 128 -1.45 -7.45 -0.73
CA HIS A 128 -0.44 -6.68 -1.44
C HIS A 128 0.77 -7.54 -1.82
N ALA A 129 1.26 -8.39 -0.91
CA ALA A 129 2.35 -9.32 -1.21
C ALA A 129 1.98 -10.33 -2.31
N ILE A 130 0.78 -10.91 -2.25
CA ILE A 130 0.28 -11.84 -3.28
C ILE A 130 0.22 -11.16 -4.65
N LEU A 131 -0.26 -9.92 -4.72
CA LEU A 131 -0.29 -9.16 -5.98
C LEU A 131 1.10 -8.92 -6.56
N ARG A 132 2.09 -8.61 -5.73
CA ARG A 132 3.48 -8.42 -6.17
C ARG A 132 4.09 -9.72 -6.70
N VAL A 133 3.84 -10.85 -6.04
CA VAL A 133 4.26 -12.17 -6.53
C VAL A 133 3.58 -12.51 -7.85
N ARG A 134 2.28 -12.26 -7.98
CA ARG A 134 1.55 -12.46 -9.25
C ARG A 134 2.15 -11.59 -10.37
N HIS A 135 2.46 -10.33 -10.10
CA HIS A 135 3.13 -9.45 -11.05
C HIS A 135 4.47 -10.03 -11.51
N GLU A 136 5.31 -10.45 -10.57
CA GLU A 136 6.64 -11.00 -10.87
C GLU A 136 6.54 -12.29 -11.71
N ILE A 137 5.62 -13.19 -11.39
CA ILE A 137 5.40 -14.42 -12.16
C ILE A 137 5.01 -14.10 -13.61
N ILE A 138 4.04 -13.19 -13.80
CA ILE A 138 3.58 -12.81 -15.14
C ILE A 138 4.72 -12.15 -15.93
N LYS A 139 5.49 -11.27 -15.27
CA LYS A 139 6.64 -10.63 -15.89
C LYS A 139 7.71 -11.64 -16.29
N ALA A 140 8.12 -12.53 -15.40
CA ALA A 140 9.15 -13.52 -15.65
C ALA A 140 8.78 -14.47 -16.80
N VAL A 141 7.51 -14.89 -16.88
CA VAL A 141 7.01 -15.73 -17.98
C VAL A 141 7.12 -15.00 -19.32
N ARG A 142 6.73 -13.72 -19.37
CA ARG A 142 6.84 -12.90 -20.59
C ARG A 142 8.30 -12.67 -20.98
N ASP A 143 9.13 -12.26 -20.03
CA ASP A 143 10.55 -12.05 -20.25
C ASP A 143 11.24 -13.32 -20.79
N PHE A 144 10.84 -14.50 -20.31
CA PHE A 144 11.34 -15.78 -20.81
C PHE A 144 10.99 -15.99 -22.28
N PHE A 145 9.72 -15.83 -22.67
CA PHE A 145 9.29 -16.03 -24.05
C PHE A 145 9.91 -14.98 -24.99
N ASP A 146 9.92 -13.71 -24.58
CA ASP A 146 10.54 -12.61 -25.35
C ASP A 146 12.03 -12.87 -25.57
N SER A 147 12.76 -13.36 -24.55
CA SER A 147 14.19 -13.67 -24.65
C SER A 147 14.51 -14.91 -25.51
N ASN A 148 13.50 -15.67 -25.93
CA ASN A 148 13.61 -16.85 -26.78
C ASN A 148 12.92 -16.63 -28.14
N ASP A 149 12.79 -15.37 -28.58
CA ASP A 149 12.26 -14.96 -29.88
C ASP A 149 10.79 -15.37 -30.14
N PHE A 150 10.02 -15.69 -29.09
CA PHE A 150 8.58 -15.89 -29.23
C PHE A 150 7.86 -14.56 -29.46
N THR A 151 6.74 -14.60 -30.20
CA THR A 151 5.89 -13.42 -30.45
C THR A 151 4.58 -13.56 -29.69
N LEU A 152 4.20 -12.53 -28.93
CA LEU A 152 2.89 -12.45 -28.28
C LEU A 152 1.77 -12.39 -29.33
N CYS A 153 0.77 -13.25 -29.20
CA CYS A 153 -0.43 -13.28 -30.02
C CYS A 153 -1.68 -13.24 -29.13
N ASP A 154 -2.45 -12.16 -29.20
CA ASP A 154 -3.72 -12.02 -28.48
C ASP A 154 -4.86 -12.61 -29.31
N SER A 155 -5.39 -13.76 -28.89
CA SER A 155 -6.48 -14.47 -29.57
C SER A 155 -7.88 -14.03 -29.12
N PRO A 156 -8.94 -14.28 -29.92
CA PRO A 156 -10.32 -13.97 -29.54
C PRO A 156 -10.75 -14.65 -28.24
N ILE A 157 -11.53 -13.94 -27.41
CA ILE A 157 -12.17 -14.49 -26.20
C ILE A 157 -13.58 -15.00 -26.48
N PHE A 158 -14.36 -14.27 -27.28
CA PHE A 158 -15.62 -14.78 -27.80
C PHE A 158 -15.35 -15.76 -28.95
N THR A 159 -15.89 -16.97 -28.84
CA THR A 159 -15.70 -18.04 -29.80
C THR A 159 -17.04 -18.76 -30.05
N PRO A 160 -17.34 -19.15 -31.30
CA PRO A 160 -18.51 -19.98 -31.60
C PRO A 160 -18.28 -21.45 -31.26
N ASN A 161 -17.03 -21.86 -31.00
CA ASN A 161 -16.65 -23.26 -30.86
C ASN A 161 -16.41 -23.66 -29.40
N ALA A 162 -16.79 -24.89 -29.07
CA ALA A 162 -16.35 -25.58 -27.86
C ALA A 162 -14.91 -26.12 -28.07
N ALA A 163 -13.94 -25.64 -27.29
CA ALA A 163 -12.54 -26.04 -27.43
C ALA A 163 -12.22 -27.39 -26.74
N GLU A 164 -12.56 -27.52 -25.46
CA GLU A 164 -12.18 -28.68 -24.61
C GLU A 164 -13.40 -29.37 -23.96
N GLY A 165 -14.59 -29.21 -24.57
CA GLY A 165 -15.85 -29.77 -24.09
C GLY A 165 -16.94 -28.72 -23.88
N THR A 166 -18.14 -29.17 -23.50
CA THR A 166 -19.35 -28.33 -23.47
C THR A 166 -19.88 -28.02 -22.07
N SER A 167 -19.37 -28.68 -21.02
CA SER A 167 -19.95 -28.59 -19.66
C SER A 167 -19.59 -27.32 -18.90
N THR A 168 -18.55 -26.58 -19.30
CA THR A 168 -18.04 -25.39 -18.61
C THR A 168 -18.04 -24.13 -19.46
N LEU A 169 -18.85 -24.09 -20.52
CA LEU A 169 -18.95 -22.94 -21.42
C LEU A 169 -19.92 -21.89 -20.85
N PHE A 170 -19.54 -20.62 -20.98
CA PHE A 170 -20.42 -19.49 -20.68
C PHE A 170 -21.03 -18.97 -21.98
N GLY A 171 -22.34 -19.19 -22.15
CA GLY A 171 -23.10 -18.64 -23.27
C GLY A 171 -23.39 -17.16 -23.09
N THR A 172 -23.40 -16.41 -24.18
CA THR A 172 -23.83 -15.01 -24.21
C THR A 172 -24.48 -14.72 -25.57
N GLU A 173 -25.51 -13.88 -25.58
CA GLU A 173 -26.11 -13.39 -26.82
C GLU A 173 -25.15 -12.40 -27.48
N TYR A 174 -24.80 -12.67 -28.73
CA TYR A 174 -23.88 -11.83 -29.49
C TYR A 174 -24.59 -11.35 -30.75
N PHE A 175 -25.08 -10.10 -30.69
CA PHE A 175 -25.90 -9.41 -31.70
C PHE A 175 -27.38 -9.83 -31.83
N GLY A 176 -27.91 -10.65 -30.92
CA GLY A 176 -29.34 -10.98 -30.83
C GLY A 176 -29.61 -12.46 -30.99
#